data_AF-A0A8B8C9C4-F1
#
_entry.id   AF-A0A8B8C9C4-F1
#
_cell.length_a   1.000
_cell.length_b   1.000
_cell.length_c   1.000
_cell.angle_alpha   90.00
_cell.angle_beta   90.00
_cell.angle_gamma   90.00
#
_symmetry.space_group_name_H-M   'P 1'
#
loop_
_entity.id
_entity.type
_entity.pdbx_description
1 polymer ?
#
loop_
_entity_poly.entity_id
_entity_poly.type
_entity_poly.pdbx_seq_one_letter_code
_entity_poly.pdbx_strand_id
1 'polypeptide(L)'
;MRTEPIGTNSPDKTVWWKVDLGGVHNIHSVNILFKNYDGYERRQQGRFAGFSIYTGNTDNLENSSLCYKDGPTLPPLNFTTTCFISGRYIIFYNERLDGVTYPAGYETSSTVYTELCEVQVYGCLRPDVYGSDCNESCPANCIYNTCHIQNGTCFSCKPGWTGRTCNTGCSDGLYGPDCKQHCSEHCRDNSVCDHVTGLCGMGCAAGWSGSLCNKDKFSKPLKDLFNFMFPNNKSKKVTT
;
A
#
# COMPACT_ATOMS: atom_id res chain seq x y z
N MET A 1 -3.91 -30.81 -6.58
CA MET A 1 -5.03 -30.07 -7.18
C MET A 1 -4.70 -29.75 -8.64
N ARG A 2 -5.59 -30.06 -9.57
CA ARG A 2 -5.39 -29.83 -11.02
C ARG A 2 -6.41 -28.82 -11.50
N THR A 3 -5.96 -27.85 -12.29
CA THR A 3 -6.82 -26.82 -12.85
C THR A 3 -7.44 -27.24 -14.18
N GLU A 4 -8.39 -26.44 -14.67
CA GLU A 4 -8.81 -26.51 -16.07
C GLU A 4 -7.65 -26.23 -17.03
N PRO A 5 -7.69 -26.79 -18.25
CA PRO A 5 -6.66 -26.62 -19.26
C PRO A 5 -6.61 -25.21 -19.83
N ILE A 6 -5.41 -24.68 -20.13
CA ILE A 6 -5.25 -23.42 -20.88
C ILE A 6 -4.30 -23.56 -22.07
N GLY A 7 -4.40 -22.63 -23.04
CA GLY A 7 -3.44 -22.50 -24.15
C GLY A 7 -4.05 -22.69 -25.53
N THR A 8 -3.23 -23.06 -26.51
CA THR A 8 -3.54 -22.98 -27.95
C THR A 8 -4.81 -23.74 -28.36
N ASN A 9 -5.06 -24.91 -27.78
CA ASN A 9 -6.23 -25.74 -28.09
C ASN A 9 -7.29 -25.71 -26.96
N SER A 10 -7.22 -24.74 -26.05
CA SER A 10 -8.23 -24.53 -25.00
C SER A 10 -9.03 -23.25 -25.28
N PRO A 11 -10.35 -23.23 -24.98
CA PRO A 11 -11.10 -21.97 -24.92
C PRO A 11 -10.55 -21.03 -23.84
N ASP A 12 -9.95 -21.58 -22.78
CA ASP A 12 -9.40 -20.81 -21.68
C ASP A 12 -7.93 -20.45 -21.94
N LYS A 13 -7.59 -19.19 -21.64
CA LYS A 13 -6.23 -18.65 -21.79
C LYS A 13 -5.59 -18.30 -20.46
N THR A 14 -6.37 -18.33 -19.39
CA THR A 14 -5.93 -17.97 -18.04
C THR A 14 -6.47 -18.97 -17.06
N VAL A 15 -5.72 -19.21 -16.00
CA VAL A 15 -6.10 -20.12 -14.95
C VAL A 15 -5.69 -19.54 -13.62
N TRP A 16 -6.51 -19.79 -12.61
CA TRP A 16 -6.25 -19.35 -11.26
C TRP A 16 -6.64 -20.42 -10.27
N TRP A 17 -6.01 -20.34 -9.11
CA TRP A 17 -6.32 -21.14 -7.95
C TRP A 17 -6.12 -20.28 -6.70
N LYS A 18 -6.92 -20.48 -5.65
CA LYS A 18 -6.84 -19.65 -4.44
C LYS A 18 -6.93 -20.45 -3.15
N VAL A 19 -6.23 -19.95 -2.13
CA VAL A 19 -6.37 -20.33 -0.72
C VAL A 19 -7.17 -19.26 -0.02
N ASP A 20 -8.24 -19.62 0.69
CA ASP A 20 -8.82 -18.77 1.73
C ASP A 20 -8.15 -19.09 3.06
N LEU A 21 -7.47 -18.11 3.66
CA LEU A 21 -6.80 -18.26 4.95
C LEU A 21 -7.78 -18.17 6.14
N GLY A 22 -9.06 -17.85 5.90
CA GLY A 22 -10.10 -17.70 6.91
C GLY A 22 -10.15 -16.32 7.57
N GLY A 23 -9.13 -15.50 7.39
CA GLY A 23 -9.03 -14.14 7.90
C GLY A 23 -7.92 -13.35 7.20
N VAL A 24 -7.82 -12.06 7.49
CA VAL A 24 -6.70 -11.23 7.00
C VAL A 24 -5.49 -11.45 7.89
N HIS A 25 -4.39 -11.91 7.31
CA HIS A 25 -3.14 -12.22 8.00
C HIS A 25 -1.97 -11.48 7.36
N ASN A 26 -0.88 -11.27 8.12
CA ASN A 26 0.37 -10.77 7.57
C ASN A 26 1.13 -11.93 6.96
N ILE A 27 1.25 -11.97 5.64
CA ILE A 27 2.01 -13.01 4.95
C ILE A 27 3.50 -12.63 4.97
N HIS A 28 4.35 -13.64 5.11
CA HIS A 28 5.81 -13.54 5.03
C HIS A 28 6.35 -14.23 3.78
N SER A 29 5.93 -15.46 3.53
CA SER A 29 6.37 -16.23 2.37
C SER A 29 5.33 -17.25 1.93
N VAL A 30 5.37 -17.57 0.65
CA VAL A 30 4.53 -18.60 0.05
C VAL A 30 5.46 -19.65 -0.55
N ASN A 31 5.27 -20.91 -0.15
CA ASN A 31 5.87 -22.06 -0.78
C ASN A 31 4.81 -22.79 -1.61
N ILE A 32 5.18 -23.15 -2.83
CA ILE A 32 4.35 -23.91 -3.75
C ILE A 32 5.14 -25.14 -4.18
N LEU A 33 4.59 -26.31 -3.87
CA LEU A 33 5.05 -27.58 -4.39
C LEU A 33 4.21 -27.93 -5.61
N PHE A 34 4.82 -27.95 -6.78
CA PHE A 34 4.22 -28.40 -8.02
C PHE A 34 4.34 -29.92 -8.17
N LYS A 35 3.40 -30.52 -8.88
CA LYS A 35 3.46 -31.96 -9.17
C LYS A 35 4.67 -32.28 -10.04
N ASN A 36 5.44 -33.28 -9.62
CA ASN A 36 6.53 -33.85 -10.42
C ASN A 36 6.13 -35.19 -11.01
N TYR A 37 6.63 -35.47 -12.22
CA TYR A 37 6.63 -36.80 -12.82
C TYR A 37 8.05 -37.10 -13.28
N ASP A 38 8.60 -38.21 -12.82
CA ASP A 38 10.00 -38.58 -13.04
C ASP A 38 10.37 -38.59 -14.53
N GLY A 39 11.47 -37.91 -14.87
CA GLY A 39 11.98 -37.81 -16.24
C GLY A 39 11.29 -36.78 -17.12
N TYR A 40 10.34 -36.01 -16.57
CA TYR A 40 9.61 -34.97 -17.29
C TYR A 40 9.76 -33.57 -16.63
N GLU A 41 10.68 -33.41 -15.69
CA GLU A 41 10.85 -32.22 -14.82
C GLU A 41 10.78 -30.91 -15.60
N ARG A 42 11.59 -30.79 -16.65
CA ARG A 42 11.67 -29.58 -17.49
C ARG A 42 10.34 -29.23 -18.15
N ARG A 43 9.57 -30.24 -18.57
CA ARG A 43 8.25 -30.04 -19.16
C ARG A 43 7.27 -29.53 -18.11
N GLN A 44 7.31 -30.04 -16.88
CA GLN A 44 6.38 -29.56 -15.85
C GLN A 44 6.72 -28.13 -15.47
N GLN A 45 8.01 -27.81 -15.30
CA GLN A 45 8.44 -26.42 -15.10
C GLN A 45 7.91 -25.49 -16.19
N GLY A 46 8.00 -25.90 -17.46
CA GLY A 46 7.43 -25.16 -18.59
C GLY A 46 5.92 -24.95 -18.55
N ARG A 47 5.14 -25.85 -17.92
CA ARG A 47 3.68 -25.72 -17.80
C ARG A 47 3.26 -24.61 -16.84
N PHE A 48 3.99 -24.42 -15.74
CA PHE A 48 3.66 -23.37 -14.76
C PHE A 48 4.56 -22.13 -14.88
N ALA A 49 5.57 -22.13 -15.75
CA ALA A 49 6.37 -20.95 -16.02
C ALA A 49 5.51 -19.73 -16.40
N GLY A 50 5.91 -18.57 -15.89
CA GLY A 50 5.22 -17.28 -16.04
C GLY A 50 4.08 -17.05 -15.07
N PHE A 51 3.90 -17.91 -14.07
CA PHE A 51 2.87 -17.72 -13.07
C PHE A 51 3.09 -16.45 -12.24
N SER A 52 2.01 -16.01 -11.61
CA SER A 52 1.97 -14.92 -10.66
C SER A 52 1.36 -15.41 -9.36
N ILE A 53 1.78 -14.83 -8.25
CA ILE A 53 1.09 -14.94 -6.96
C ILE A 53 0.55 -13.57 -6.62
N TYR A 54 -0.72 -13.52 -6.24
CA TYR A 54 -1.40 -12.33 -5.77
C TYR A 54 -1.92 -12.54 -4.35
N THR A 55 -2.11 -11.44 -3.65
CA THR A 55 -2.65 -11.40 -2.29
C THR A 55 -3.79 -10.40 -2.23
N GLY A 56 -4.95 -10.80 -1.71
CA GLY A 56 -6.14 -9.95 -1.67
C GLY A 56 -6.99 -10.16 -0.41
N ASN A 57 -7.82 -9.19 -0.08
CA ASN A 57 -8.83 -9.32 0.97
C ASN A 57 -10.14 -9.94 0.43
N THR A 58 -10.33 -9.84 -0.87
CA THR A 58 -11.42 -10.45 -1.64
C THR A 58 -10.87 -11.62 -2.45
N ASP A 59 -11.78 -12.41 -2.99
CA ASP A 59 -11.47 -13.64 -3.70
C ASP A 59 -11.30 -13.44 -5.21
N ASN A 60 -11.20 -12.17 -5.64
CA ASN A 60 -11.06 -11.71 -7.01
C ASN A 60 -9.67 -11.11 -7.28
N LEU A 61 -9.22 -11.20 -8.53
CA LEU A 61 -7.89 -10.76 -8.93
C LEU A 61 -7.78 -9.23 -9.04
N GLU A 62 -8.86 -8.54 -9.44
CA GLU A 62 -8.84 -7.09 -9.72
C GLU A 62 -8.47 -6.22 -8.52
N ASN A 63 -8.85 -6.63 -7.30
CA ASN A 63 -8.55 -5.91 -6.07
C ASN A 63 -7.40 -6.55 -5.27
N SER A 64 -6.61 -7.39 -5.94
CA SER A 64 -5.47 -8.06 -5.33
C SER A 64 -4.17 -7.32 -5.61
N SER A 65 -3.20 -7.46 -4.71
CA SER A 65 -1.86 -6.93 -4.85
C SER A 65 -0.93 -8.01 -5.40
N LEU A 66 -0.13 -7.68 -6.42
CA LEU A 66 0.89 -8.58 -6.95
C LEU A 66 1.96 -8.82 -5.88
N CYS A 67 2.13 -10.09 -5.53
CA CYS A 67 3.13 -10.54 -4.56
C CYS A 67 4.39 -11.03 -5.27
N TYR A 68 4.22 -11.81 -6.35
CA TYR A 68 5.32 -12.37 -7.12
C TYR A 68 4.92 -12.55 -8.57
N LYS A 69 5.86 -12.32 -9.49
CA LYS A 69 5.74 -12.67 -10.91
C LYS A 69 6.97 -13.48 -11.30
N ASP A 70 6.73 -14.67 -11.84
CA ASP A 70 7.78 -15.54 -12.35
C ASP A 70 8.50 -14.89 -13.54
N GLY A 71 9.82 -15.06 -13.54
CA GLY A 71 10.70 -14.50 -14.56
C GLY A 71 10.77 -15.37 -15.81
N PRO A 72 11.66 -15.05 -16.77
CA PRO A 72 11.80 -15.80 -18.01
C PRO A 72 12.45 -17.19 -17.82
N THR A 73 13.10 -17.42 -16.69
CA THR A 73 13.74 -18.69 -16.34
C THR A 73 12.72 -19.66 -15.78
N LEU A 74 12.82 -20.93 -16.15
CA LEU A 74 11.91 -21.95 -15.65
C LEU A 74 11.96 -22.06 -14.10
N PRO A 75 10.80 -21.93 -13.42
CA PRO A 75 10.73 -22.02 -11.98
C PRO A 75 10.96 -23.46 -11.48
N PRO A 76 11.54 -23.66 -10.29
CA PRO A 76 11.68 -24.98 -9.69
C PRO A 76 10.32 -25.61 -9.34
N LEU A 77 10.27 -26.94 -9.27
CA LEU A 77 9.06 -27.68 -8.87
C LEU A 77 8.73 -27.52 -7.39
N ASN A 78 9.72 -27.15 -6.57
CA ASN A 78 9.52 -26.68 -5.20
C ASN A 78 10.00 -25.24 -5.14
N PHE A 79 9.05 -24.31 -5.08
CA PHE A 79 9.29 -22.89 -5.21
C PHE A 79 8.92 -22.15 -3.93
N THR A 80 9.78 -21.26 -3.46
CA THR A 80 9.50 -20.38 -2.33
C THR A 80 9.78 -18.94 -2.70
N THR A 81 8.87 -18.04 -2.35
CA THR A 81 9.08 -16.59 -2.47
C THR A 81 8.65 -15.88 -1.20
N THR A 82 9.33 -14.77 -0.91
CA THR A 82 8.93 -13.84 0.15
C THR A 82 7.85 -12.90 -0.36
N CYS A 83 6.88 -12.61 0.50
CA CYS A 83 5.67 -11.87 0.19
C CYS A 83 5.21 -11.09 1.42
N PHE A 84 5.64 -9.84 1.56
CA PHE A 84 5.34 -9.04 2.75
C PHE A 84 4.06 -8.22 2.58
N ILE A 85 2.94 -8.91 2.41
CA ILE A 85 1.63 -8.30 2.14
C ILE A 85 0.60 -8.87 3.13
N SER A 86 -0.32 -8.04 3.60
CA SER A 86 -1.47 -8.50 4.38
C SER A 86 -2.61 -8.90 3.44
N GLY A 87 -3.24 -10.05 3.69
CA GLY A 87 -4.38 -10.48 2.90
C GLY A 87 -5.08 -11.71 3.48
N ARG A 88 -6.25 -12.00 2.93
CA ARG A 88 -7.04 -13.20 3.25
C ARG A 88 -6.87 -14.31 2.21
N TYR A 89 -6.66 -13.93 0.96
CA TYR A 89 -6.54 -14.87 -0.14
C TYR A 89 -5.12 -14.83 -0.72
N ILE A 90 -4.54 -16.00 -0.92
CA ILE A 90 -3.40 -16.21 -1.82
C ILE A 90 -3.96 -16.75 -3.13
N ILE A 91 -3.68 -16.05 -4.23
CA ILE A 91 -4.19 -16.39 -5.55
C ILE A 91 -2.99 -16.72 -6.45
N PHE A 92 -2.90 -17.97 -6.86
CA PHE A 92 -2.05 -18.39 -7.96
C PHE A 92 -2.75 -18.04 -9.28
N TYR A 93 -2.02 -17.47 -10.22
CA TYR A 93 -2.52 -17.13 -11.55
C TYR A 93 -1.49 -17.51 -12.61
N ASN A 94 -1.92 -18.09 -13.71
CA ASN A 94 -1.05 -18.40 -14.85
C ASN A 94 -1.83 -18.22 -16.16
N GLU A 95 -1.13 -17.97 -17.25
CA GLU A 95 -1.73 -17.60 -18.53
C GLU A 95 -0.96 -18.11 -19.74
N ARG A 96 -1.68 -18.38 -20.82
CA ARG A 96 -1.21 -18.74 -22.16
C ARG A 96 -2.11 -18.01 -23.16
N LEU A 97 -1.80 -16.73 -23.37
CA LEU A 97 -2.55 -15.80 -24.20
C LEU A 97 -2.21 -15.96 -25.69
N ASP A 98 -3.20 -15.78 -26.56
CA ASP A 98 -3.01 -15.84 -28.00
C ASP A 98 -2.22 -14.61 -28.51
N GLY A 99 -1.28 -14.83 -29.43
CA GLY A 99 -0.44 -13.76 -30.00
C GLY A 99 0.69 -13.26 -29.10
N VAL A 100 0.83 -13.79 -27.87
CA VAL A 100 1.93 -13.46 -26.97
C VAL A 100 3.11 -14.41 -27.20
N THR A 101 4.31 -13.84 -27.32
CA THR A 101 5.55 -14.62 -27.39
C THR A 101 6.07 -14.88 -25.98
N TYR A 102 6.07 -16.15 -25.57
CA TYR A 102 6.59 -16.57 -24.27
C TYR A 102 8.08 -16.95 -24.33
N PRO A 103 8.81 -16.86 -23.20
CA PRO A 103 10.21 -17.28 -23.12
C PRO A 103 10.44 -18.75 -23.51
N ALA A 104 11.66 -19.04 -23.98
CA ALA A 104 12.04 -20.39 -24.36
C ALA A 104 11.93 -21.37 -23.17
N GLY A 105 11.30 -22.51 -23.40
CA GLY A 105 11.06 -23.54 -22.38
C GLY A 105 9.66 -23.52 -21.78
N TYR A 106 8.91 -22.42 -21.95
CA TYR A 106 7.49 -22.39 -21.62
C TYR A 106 6.76 -23.38 -22.53
N GLU A 107 5.88 -24.18 -21.95
CA GLU A 107 5.01 -25.05 -22.72
C GLU A 107 3.88 -24.21 -23.33
N THR A 108 3.95 -24.00 -24.65
CA THR A 108 2.99 -23.25 -25.47
C THR A 108 2.47 -24.06 -26.66
N SER A 109 3.11 -25.20 -26.94
CA SER A 109 2.82 -26.03 -28.13
C SER A 109 1.54 -26.87 -27.97
N SER A 110 1.07 -27.02 -26.75
CA SER A 110 -0.08 -27.82 -26.38
C SER A 110 -0.89 -27.15 -25.28
N THR A 111 -2.07 -27.68 -25.02
CA THR A 111 -2.85 -27.30 -23.84
C THR A 111 -2.13 -27.73 -22.57
N VAL A 112 -1.98 -26.81 -21.61
CA VAL A 112 -1.29 -27.03 -20.34
C VAL A 112 -2.26 -27.10 -19.18
N TYR A 113 -1.92 -27.91 -18.18
CA TYR A 113 -2.62 -28.00 -16.90
C TYR A 113 -1.68 -27.52 -15.81
N THR A 114 -2.21 -26.74 -14.87
CA THR A 114 -1.48 -26.43 -13.64
C THR A 114 -1.83 -27.47 -12.59
N GLU A 115 -0.82 -28.13 -12.05
CA GLU A 115 -0.96 -29.15 -11.01
C GLU A 115 -0.18 -28.72 -9.76
N LEU A 116 -0.88 -28.10 -8.81
CA LEU A 116 -0.33 -27.73 -7.50
C LEU A 116 -0.48 -28.95 -6.57
N CYS A 117 0.62 -29.43 -6.02
CA CYS A 117 0.62 -30.52 -5.04
C CYS A 117 0.27 -29.99 -3.65
N GLU A 118 1.01 -28.98 -3.19
CA GLU A 118 0.87 -28.36 -1.87
C GLU A 118 1.14 -26.86 -1.97
N VAL A 119 0.41 -26.07 -1.18
CA VAL A 119 0.67 -24.64 -1.01
C VAL A 119 0.75 -24.34 0.47
N GLN A 120 1.90 -23.85 0.91
CA GLN A 120 2.16 -23.50 2.30
C GLN A 120 2.33 -21.98 2.39
N VAL A 121 1.56 -21.35 3.27
CA VAL A 121 1.60 -19.91 3.49
C VAL A 121 2.13 -19.67 4.90
N TYR A 122 3.23 -18.94 5.00
CA TYR A 122 3.91 -18.64 6.25
C TYR A 122 3.74 -17.15 6.56
N GLY A 123 3.47 -16.84 7.82
CA GLY A 123 3.22 -15.48 8.26
C GLY A 123 2.73 -15.41 9.70
N CYS A 124 2.21 -14.25 10.09
CA CYS A 124 1.66 -14.00 11.42
C CYS A 124 0.13 -13.95 11.37
N LEU A 125 -0.50 -14.66 12.31
CA LEU A 125 -1.96 -14.69 12.43
C LEU A 125 -2.55 -13.32 12.75
N ARG A 126 -1.83 -12.48 13.49
CA ARG A 126 -2.26 -11.12 13.81
C ARG A 126 -1.44 -10.10 13.04
N PRO A 127 -2.04 -9.00 12.56
CA PRO A 127 -1.34 -8.01 11.75
C PRO A 127 -0.53 -6.99 12.57
N ASP A 128 -0.72 -6.96 13.89
CA ASP A 128 -0.08 -6.07 14.86
C ASP A 128 1.19 -6.66 15.49
N VAL A 129 1.68 -7.78 14.94
CA VAL A 129 2.92 -8.43 15.39
C VAL A 129 3.87 -8.72 14.23
N TYR A 130 5.16 -8.81 14.56
CA TYR A 130 6.26 -9.11 13.66
C TYR A 130 7.31 -9.99 14.36
N GLY A 131 8.37 -10.34 13.62
CA GLY A 131 9.44 -11.24 14.05
C GLY A 131 9.21 -12.66 13.58
N SER A 132 10.24 -13.51 13.65
CA SER A 132 10.18 -14.92 13.23
C SER A 132 9.09 -15.71 13.94
N ASP A 133 8.82 -15.36 15.20
CA ASP A 133 7.87 -16.04 16.07
C ASP A 133 6.57 -15.24 16.27
N CYS A 134 6.38 -14.12 15.56
CA CYS A 134 5.19 -13.28 15.66
C CYS A 134 4.88 -12.79 17.09
N ASN A 135 5.93 -12.54 17.88
CA ASN A 135 5.83 -12.19 19.29
C ASN A 135 6.12 -10.70 19.56
N GLU A 136 6.72 -9.98 18.61
CA GLU A 136 7.04 -8.57 18.77
C GLU A 136 5.88 -7.70 18.28
N SER A 137 5.41 -6.77 19.10
CA SER A 137 4.31 -5.87 18.70
C SER A 137 4.81 -4.77 17.76
N CYS A 138 4.06 -4.50 16.69
CA CYS A 138 4.31 -3.38 15.81
C CYS A 138 4.32 -2.04 16.58
N PRO A 139 5.13 -1.06 16.15
CA PRO A 139 5.12 0.27 16.76
C PRO A 139 3.73 0.89 16.78
N ALA A 140 3.36 1.50 17.92
CA ALA A 140 2.01 2.00 18.17
C ALA A 140 1.56 3.12 17.21
N ASN A 141 2.51 3.80 16.58
CA ASN A 141 2.26 4.92 15.67
C ASN A 141 2.33 4.52 14.19
N CYS A 142 2.53 3.23 13.86
CA CYS A 142 2.25 2.77 12.51
C CYS A 142 0.76 2.95 12.20
N ILE A 143 0.42 3.29 10.95
CA ILE A 143 -0.97 3.27 10.49
C ILE A 143 -1.57 1.86 10.68
N TYR A 144 -2.81 1.80 11.19
CA TYR A 144 -3.52 0.55 11.55
C TYR A 144 -2.77 -0.39 12.51
N ASN A 145 -1.70 0.10 13.17
CA ASN A 145 -0.78 -0.70 13.97
C ASN A 145 -0.14 -1.86 13.17
N THR A 146 0.01 -1.72 11.85
CA THR A 146 0.64 -2.76 11.01
C THR A 146 2.05 -2.35 10.62
N CYS A 147 2.93 -3.34 10.53
CA CYS A 147 4.33 -3.14 10.22
C CYS A 147 4.88 -4.30 9.40
N HIS A 148 6.06 -4.11 8.85
CA HIS A 148 6.77 -5.12 8.09
C HIS A 148 7.09 -6.33 8.97
N ILE A 149 6.59 -7.50 8.58
CA ILE A 149 6.57 -8.73 9.38
C ILE A 149 7.94 -9.20 9.87
N GLN A 150 9.04 -8.83 9.20
CA GLN A 150 10.37 -9.30 9.59
C GLN A 150 11.15 -8.31 10.48
N ASN A 151 10.99 -7.01 10.28
CA ASN A 151 11.89 -6.00 10.86
C ASN A 151 11.14 -4.88 11.61
N GLY A 152 9.81 -4.96 11.69
CA GLY A 152 9.00 -4.02 12.45
C GLY A 152 8.86 -2.62 11.84
N THR A 153 9.36 -2.37 10.63
CA THR A 153 9.24 -1.04 10.02
C THR A 153 7.81 -0.75 9.59
N CYS A 154 7.28 0.41 9.94
CA CYS A 154 5.96 0.85 9.51
C CYS A 154 5.96 1.18 8.01
N PHE A 155 4.89 0.80 7.29
CA PHE A 155 4.69 1.22 5.90
C PHE A 155 4.29 2.70 5.80
N SER A 156 3.65 3.24 6.84
CA SER A 156 3.30 4.65 6.99
C SER A 156 3.03 4.98 8.45
N CYS A 157 3.19 6.25 8.83
CA CYS A 157 3.01 6.76 10.18
C CYS A 157 1.67 7.46 10.36
N LYS A 158 1.11 7.37 11.56
CA LYS A 158 -0.01 8.21 11.99
C LYS A 158 0.40 9.70 11.91
N PRO A 159 -0.56 10.63 11.67
CA PRO A 159 -0.26 12.05 11.63
C PRO A 159 0.55 12.52 12.85
N GLY A 160 1.55 13.35 12.61
CA GLY A 160 2.45 13.84 13.62
C GLY A 160 3.65 12.94 13.94
N TRP A 161 3.76 11.76 13.34
CA TRP A 161 4.88 10.84 13.58
C TRP A 161 5.66 10.56 12.30
N THR A 162 6.94 10.26 12.46
CA THR A 162 7.88 10.01 11.36
C THR A 162 8.96 9.00 11.76
N GLY A 163 9.79 8.62 10.79
CA GLY A 163 10.82 7.61 10.91
C GLY A 163 10.33 6.20 10.62
N ARG A 164 11.27 5.25 10.51
CA ARG A 164 10.98 3.86 10.08
C ARG A 164 10.02 3.10 11.01
N THR A 165 9.99 3.45 12.29
CA THR A 165 9.12 2.85 13.30
C THR A 165 8.09 3.82 13.86
N CYS A 166 7.95 5.01 13.27
CA CYS A 166 7.01 6.05 13.72
C CYS A 166 7.13 6.44 15.21
N ASN A 167 8.31 6.24 15.81
CA ASN A 167 8.55 6.57 17.23
C ASN A 167 9.03 8.01 17.42
N THR A 168 9.24 8.76 16.34
CA THR A 168 9.72 10.14 16.37
C THR A 168 8.57 11.06 16.01
N GLY A 169 8.27 12.06 16.85
CA GLY A 169 7.32 13.12 16.49
C GLY A 169 7.87 13.99 15.36
N CYS A 170 7.00 14.75 14.68
CA CYS A 170 7.47 15.76 13.73
C CYS A 170 8.41 16.76 14.40
N SER A 171 9.43 17.20 13.66
CA SER A 171 10.31 18.28 14.12
C SER A 171 9.51 19.55 14.39
N ASP A 172 10.00 20.37 15.33
CA ASP A 172 9.39 21.66 15.66
C ASP A 172 9.10 22.49 14.41
N GLY A 173 7.91 23.07 14.35
CA GLY A 173 7.44 23.82 13.19
C GLY A 173 6.74 22.97 12.13
N LEU A 174 6.72 21.65 12.27
CA LEU A 174 6.02 20.73 11.36
C LEU A 174 4.95 19.91 12.09
N TYR A 175 3.87 19.59 11.38
CA TYR A 175 2.80 18.75 11.91
C TYR A 175 2.06 17.94 10.83
N GLY A 176 1.14 17.10 11.28
CA GLY A 176 0.19 16.39 10.44
C GLY A 176 0.79 15.20 9.67
N PRO A 177 0.12 14.73 8.61
CA PRO A 177 0.59 13.60 7.80
C PRO A 177 1.96 13.88 7.18
N ASP A 178 2.85 12.89 7.25
CA ASP A 178 4.24 12.95 6.77
C ASP A 178 5.08 14.13 7.30
N CYS A 179 4.62 14.83 8.34
CA CYS A 179 5.26 16.05 8.84
C CYS A 179 5.46 17.13 7.75
N LYS A 180 4.51 17.25 6.81
CA LYS A 180 4.62 18.21 5.69
C LYS A 180 3.91 19.54 5.93
N GLN A 181 3.09 19.65 6.98
CA GLN A 181 2.35 20.88 7.27
C GLN A 181 3.17 21.77 8.19
N HIS A 182 3.20 23.07 7.91
CA HIS A 182 3.96 24.04 8.71
C HIS A 182 3.09 24.67 9.78
N CYS A 183 3.59 24.71 11.02
CA CYS A 183 3.00 25.49 12.11
C CYS A 183 2.82 26.95 11.68
N SER A 184 1.80 27.61 12.22
CA SER A 184 1.68 29.06 12.05
C SER A 184 2.80 29.79 12.78
N GLU A 185 3.43 30.76 12.10
CA GLU A 185 4.39 31.69 12.71
C GLU A 185 3.72 32.62 13.74
N HIS A 186 2.39 32.60 13.82
CA HIS A 186 1.59 33.44 14.72
C HIS A 186 1.10 32.69 15.95
N CYS A 187 1.71 31.54 16.28
CA CYS A 187 1.61 30.99 17.62
C CYS A 187 2.17 31.98 18.64
N ARG A 188 1.47 32.18 19.75
CA ARG A 188 1.86 33.13 20.80
C ARG A 188 3.26 32.79 21.32
N ASP A 189 4.10 33.81 21.50
CA ASP A 189 5.45 33.71 22.08
C ASP A 189 6.35 32.67 21.39
N ASN A 190 6.19 32.48 20.08
CA ASN A 190 6.88 31.45 19.29
C ASN A 190 6.71 30.03 19.87
N SER A 191 5.59 29.76 20.54
CA SER A 191 5.28 28.43 21.05
C SER A 191 5.26 27.40 19.93
N VAL A 192 5.90 26.24 20.17
CA VAL A 192 5.88 25.11 19.25
C VAL A 192 4.44 24.61 19.14
N CYS A 193 3.94 24.47 17.91
CA CYS A 193 2.61 23.94 17.70
C CYS A 193 2.60 22.42 17.91
N ASP A 194 1.45 21.87 18.30
CA ASP A 194 1.28 20.43 18.49
C ASP A 194 1.58 19.67 17.18
N HIS A 195 2.52 18.73 17.25
CA HIS A 195 3.02 18.01 16.06
C HIS A 195 1.95 17.14 15.37
N VAL A 196 0.84 16.81 16.04
CA VAL A 196 -0.26 16.03 15.45
C VAL A 196 -1.29 16.95 14.80
N THR A 197 -1.74 17.97 15.53
CA THR A 197 -2.92 18.79 15.21
C THR A 197 -2.59 20.17 14.64
N GLY A 198 -1.36 20.64 14.81
CA GLY A 198 -0.92 21.98 14.42
C GLY A 198 -1.38 23.10 15.34
N LEU A 199 -2.01 22.78 16.48
CA LEU A 199 -2.58 23.76 17.39
C LEU A 199 -1.48 24.46 18.21
N CYS A 200 -1.57 25.78 18.33
CA CYS A 200 -0.68 26.55 19.21
C CYS A 200 -1.15 26.39 20.67
N GLY A 201 -0.35 25.73 21.52
CA GLY A 201 -0.73 25.46 22.91
C GLY A 201 -1.01 26.71 23.76
N MET A 202 -0.35 27.84 23.45
CA MET A 202 -0.57 29.13 24.12
C MET A 202 -1.59 30.04 23.40
N GLY A 203 -2.26 29.51 22.38
CA GLY A 203 -3.15 30.27 21.50
C GLY A 203 -2.40 31.18 20.54
N CYS A 204 -3.14 32.14 19.95
CA CYS A 204 -2.60 33.00 18.90
C CYS A 204 -1.94 34.27 19.45
N ALA A 205 -0.94 34.75 18.70
CA ALA A 205 -0.37 36.08 18.84
C ALA A 205 -1.43 37.17 18.59
N ALA A 206 -1.14 38.40 19.05
CA ALA A 206 -2.04 39.53 18.85
C ALA A 206 -2.35 39.76 17.37
N GLY A 207 -3.62 40.01 17.04
CA GLY A 207 -4.08 40.18 15.67
C GLY A 207 -4.42 38.90 14.90
N TRP A 208 -4.09 37.72 15.44
CA TRP A 208 -4.37 36.45 14.78
C TRP A 208 -5.45 35.62 15.48
N SER A 209 -6.14 34.78 14.73
CA SER A 209 -7.26 33.95 15.17
C SER A 209 -7.39 32.66 14.37
N GLY A 210 -8.35 31.81 14.78
CA GLY A 210 -8.52 30.47 14.25
C GLY A 210 -7.76 29.44 15.06
N SER A 211 -8.10 28.16 14.88
CA SER A 211 -7.46 27.04 15.58
C SER A 211 -5.96 26.93 15.29
N LEU A 212 -5.57 27.26 14.06
CA LEU A 212 -4.18 27.24 13.59
C LEU A 212 -3.56 28.65 13.54
N CYS A 213 -4.19 29.67 14.13
CA CYS A 213 -3.66 31.04 14.15
C CYS A 213 -3.26 31.60 12.77
N ASN A 214 -4.01 31.26 11.73
CA ASN A 214 -3.74 31.64 10.34
C ASN A 214 -4.75 32.65 9.78
N LYS A 215 -5.67 33.16 10.62
CA LYS A 215 -6.65 34.18 10.23
C LYS A 215 -6.31 35.52 10.86
N ASP A 216 -5.94 36.47 10.01
CA ASP A 216 -5.77 37.86 10.40
C ASP A 216 -7.14 38.46 10.77
N LYS A 217 -7.24 38.99 11.99
CA LYS A 217 -8.45 39.66 12.51
C LYS A 217 -8.72 41.00 11.82
N PHE A 218 -7.72 41.57 11.17
CA PHE A 218 -7.77 42.90 10.56
C PHE A 218 -7.79 42.86 9.03
N SER A 219 -7.74 41.68 8.42
CA SER A 219 -7.90 41.50 6.98
C SER A 219 -9.33 41.82 6.56
N LYS A 220 -9.60 43.11 6.33
CA LYS A 220 -10.79 43.57 5.62
C LYS A 220 -10.52 43.48 4.12
N PRO A 221 -11.52 43.12 3.29
CA PRO A 221 -11.36 43.19 1.85
C PRO A 221 -11.02 44.63 1.45
N LEU A 222 -10.14 44.81 0.45
CA LEU A 222 -9.68 46.14 -0.02
C LEU A 222 -10.83 47.14 -0.28
N LYS A 223 -12.01 46.61 -0.66
CA LYS A 223 -13.24 47.38 -0.86
C LYS A 223 -13.72 48.10 0.41
N ASP A 224 -13.55 47.48 1.57
CA ASP A 224 -13.93 48.07 2.85
C ASP A 224 -12.89 49.08 3.33
N LEU A 225 -11.61 48.90 2.97
CA LEU A 225 -10.56 49.89 3.22
C LEU A 225 -10.80 51.18 2.40
N PHE A 226 -11.25 51.05 1.15
CA PHE A 226 -11.61 52.18 0.29
C PHE A 226 -12.77 52.99 0.88
N ASN A 227 -13.81 52.30 1.37
CA ASN A 227 -14.96 52.94 2.03
C ASN A 227 -14.59 53.58 3.38
N PHE A 228 -13.59 53.05 4.09
CA PHE A 228 -13.11 53.62 5.35
C PHE A 228 -12.18 54.83 5.15
N MET A 229 -11.34 54.81 4.11
CA MET A 229 -10.43 55.91 3.76
C MET A 229 -11.13 57.05 3.00
N PHE A 230 -12.20 56.74 2.24
CA PHE A 230 -12.97 57.71 1.47
C PHE A 230 -14.49 57.56 1.73
N PRO A 231 -14.98 57.87 2.95
CA PRO A 231 -16.39 57.68 3.32
C PRO A 231 -17.39 58.54 2.52
N ASN A 232 -16.91 59.55 1.77
CA ASN A 232 -17.74 60.54 1.07
C ASN A 232 -17.56 60.60 -0.45
N ASN A 233 -16.84 59.68 -1.09
CA ASN A 233 -16.65 59.74 -2.54
C ASN A 233 -17.89 59.16 -3.27
N LYS A 234 -18.96 59.96 -3.34
CA LYS A 234 -20.09 59.68 -4.23
C LYS A 234 -19.61 59.86 -5.66
N SER A 235 -19.48 58.76 -6.39
CA SER A 235 -19.23 58.74 -7.82
C SER A 235 -20.33 59.55 -8.53
N LYS A 236 -20.03 60.78 -8.95
CA LYS A 236 -20.88 61.52 -9.89
C LYS A 236 -20.71 60.88 -11.26
N LYS A 237 -21.74 60.21 -11.75
CA LYS A 237 -21.89 59.94 -13.19
C LYS A 237 -22.01 61.29 -13.90
N VAL A 238 -20.97 61.67 -14.63
CA VAL A 238 -21.07 62.73 -15.64
C VAL A 238 -21.44 62.03 -16.93
N THR A 239 -22.65 62.30 -17.41
CA THR A 239 -23.10 61.89 -18.74
C THR A 239 -22.97 63.10 -19.65
N THR A 240 -22.23 62.95 -20.75
CA THR A 240 -22.34 63.76 -21.97
C THR A 240 -22.40 62.80 -23.13
#